data_AF-A0A1Q8TG24-F1
#
_entry.id   AF-A0A1Q8TG24-F1
#
_cell.length_a   1.000
_cell.length_b   1.000
_cell.length_c   1.000
_cell.angle_alpha   90.00
_cell.angle_beta   90.00
_cell.angle_gamma   90.00
#
_symmetry.space_group_name_H-M   'P 1'
#
loop_
_entity.id
_entity.type
_entity.pdbx_description
1 polymer ?
#
loop_
_entity_poly.entity_id
_entity_poly.type
_entity_poly.pdbx_seq_one_letter_code
_entity_poly.pdbx_strand_id
1 'polypeptide(L)'
;MTNNTFSANLGYACGFYPSIAYVCRRIGINRQQFNKYLAGTVRPSRYNMRRISDFFGVTEAELLSEPTGFTELFSLRRIPKPAHQDDIVVPSYQRLSRLSASLDRYCGSYFRYFYSFSNPGYVMRSFARLERKDEAYLWKNIEREINPDTGTAEIAKYEGVALFLGERINIMEYETLLASSITQMILYPSYQAGIDYLLGLQTGGPIKRGRMPAASKVVLQYLGENVDTRRALRECGLMCPETVAPRIASLLDNRVSADSWVFEVEQQ
;
A
#
# COMPACT_ATOMS: atom_id res chain seq x y z
N MET A 1 28.01 11.21 -37.13
CA MET A 1 26.80 10.76 -36.40
C MET A 1 27.20 10.59 -34.94
N THR A 2 26.95 11.60 -34.10
CA THR A 2 27.29 11.55 -32.67
C THR A 2 26.32 10.63 -31.95
N ASN A 3 26.65 9.35 -31.87
CA ASN A 3 26.00 8.37 -31.01
C ASN A 3 25.93 8.96 -29.59
N ASN A 4 24.74 9.32 -29.13
CA ASN A 4 24.59 9.80 -27.76
C ASN A 4 24.53 8.60 -26.82
N THR A 5 25.68 7.97 -26.62
CA THR A 5 25.92 6.79 -25.79
C THR A 5 25.21 6.86 -24.43
N PHE A 6 25.27 8.02 -23.79
CA PHE A 6 24.56 8.31 -22.55
C PHE A 6 23.04 8.23 -22.67
N SER A 7 22.48 8.78 -23.74
CA SER A 7 21.03 8.76 -24.00
C SER A 7 20.52 7.33 -24.17
N ALA A 8 21.28 6.50 -24.88
CA ALA A 8 20.99 5.09 -25.07
C ALA A 8 21.07 4.32 -23.74
N ASN A 9 22.14 4.52 -22.97
CA ASN A 9 22.34 3.90 -21.66
C ASN A 9 21.29 4.33 -20.63
N LEU A 10 20.96 5.63 -20.60
CA LEU A 10 19.92 6.18 -19.74
C LEU A 10 18.55 5.60 -20.11
N GLY A 11 18.26 5.49 -21.40
CA GLY A 11 17.05 4.85 -21.90
C GLY A 11 16.96 3.38 -21.50
N TYR A 12 18.05 2.63 -21.67
CA TYR A 12 18.16 1.24 -21.25
C TYR A 12 17.91 1.08 -19.75
N ALA A 13 18.60 1.88 -18.93
CA ALA A 13 18.46 1.85 -17.47
C ALA A 13 17.03 2.22 -17.01
N CYS A 14 16.38 3.16 -17.70
CA CYS A 14 14.98 3.53 -17.43
C CYS A 14 13.98 2.41 -17.76
N GLY A 15 14.29 1.53 -18.72
CA GLY A 15 13.42 0.41 -19.11
C GLY A 15 13.12 -0.59 -17.98
N PHE A 16 13.94 -0.59 -16.93
CA PHE A 16 13.75 -1.44 -15.75
C PHE A 16 12.80 -0.84 -14.70
N TYR A 17 12.15 0.29 -14.98
CA TYR A 17 11.26 0.96 -14.04
C TYR A 17 9.87 1.19 -14.64
N PRO A 18 8.80 1.30 -13.82
CA PRO A 18 7.42 1.35 -14.32
C PRO A 18 7.10 2.51 -15.27
N SER A 19 7.80 3.64 -15.15
CA SER A 19 7.69 4.77 -16.10
C SER A 19 8.81 5.80 -15.91
N ILE A 20 9.04 6.63 -16.93
CA ILE A 20 9.93 7.81 -16.82
C ILE A 20 9.44 8.78 -15.74
N ALA A 21 8.12 8.93 -15.55
CA ALA A 21 7.56 9.78 -14.50
C ALA A 21 7.87 9.26 -13.09
N TYR A 22 7.93 7.94 -12.90
CA TYR A 22 8.40 7.34 -11.65
C TYR A 22 9.87 7.68 -11.39
N VAL A 23 10.73 7.50 -12.40
CA VAL A 23 12.17 7.82 -12.32
C VAL A 23 12.39 9.29 -11.99
N CYS A 24 11.74 10.22 -12.71
CA CYS A 24 11.89 11.66 -12.48
C CYS A 24 11.51 12.09 -11.05
N ARG A 25 10.44 11.51 -10.49
CA ARG A 25 10.00 11.79 -9.11
C ARG A 25 11.01 11.29 -8.08
N ARG A 26 11.56 10.09 -8.27
CA ARG A 26 12.55 9.48 -7.37
C ARG A 26 13.91 10.19 -7.42
N ILE A 27 14.36 10.56 -8.62
CA ILE A 27 15.61 11.29 -8.80
C ILE A 27 15.43 12.75 -8.37
N GLY A 28 14.23 13.31 -8.45
CA GLY A 28 13.94 14.72 -8.16
C GLY A 28 14.45 15.67 -9.25
N ILE A 29 14.31 15.26 -10.52
CA ILE A 29 14.61 16.07 -11.71
C ILE A 29 13.31 16.34 -12.47
N ASN A 30 13.16 17.57 -12.96
CA ASN A 30 11.99 17.96 -13.75
C ASN A 30 11.85 17.07 -15.00
N ARG A 31 10.63 16.57 -15.28
CA ARG A 31 10.38 15.64 -16.39
C ARG A 31 10.72 16.23 -17.77
N GLN A 32 10.46 17.51 -18.01
CA GLN A 32 10.82 18.16 -19.27
C GLN A 32 12.34 18.19 -19.45
N GLN A 33 13.07 18.48 -18.36
CA GLN A 33 14.53 18.45 -18.34
C GLN A 33 15.07 17.04 -18.54
N PHE A 34 14.50 16.05 -17.87
CA PHE A 34 14.90 14.65 -17.99
C PHE A 34 14.64 14.08 -19.39
N ASN A 35 13.52 14.45 -20.01
CA ASN A 35 13.22 14.05 -21.40
C ASN A 35 14.25 14.63 -22.38
N LYS A 36 14.81 15.82 -22.14
CA LYS A 36 15.91 16.35 -22.96
C LYS A 36 17.19 15.50 -22.85
N TYR A 37 17.43 14.89 -21.68
CA TYR A 37 18.53 13.94 -21.46
C TYR A 37 18.30 12.63 -22.21
N LEU A 38 17.09 12.07 -22.16
CA LEU A 38 16.70 10.84 -22.89
C LEU A 38 16.64 11.01 -24.42
N ALA A 39 16.36 12.23 -24.89
CA ALA A 39 16.44 12.58 -26.31
C ALA A 39 17.88 12.92 -26.74
N GLY A 40 18.81 12.99 -25.78
CA GLY A 40 20.19 13.31 -26.06
C GLY A 40 20.44 14.74 -26.52
N THR A 41 19.49 15.65 -26.30
CA THR A 41 19.56 17.05 -26.75
C THR A 41 20.37 17.94 -25.81
N VAL A 42 20.42 17.57 -24.52
CA VAL A 42 21.14 18.32 -23.48
C VAL A 42 21.87 17.32 -22.57
N ARG A 43 23.03 17.71 -22.05
CA ARG A 43 23.76 16.93 -21.02
C ARG A 43 23.33 17.36 -19.61
N PRO A 44 23.22 16.42 -18.65
CA PRO A 44 22.99 16.78 -17.25
C PRO A 44 24.10 17.68 -16.71
N SER A 45 23.76 18.57 -15.77
CA SER A 45 24.77 19.21 -14.93
C SER A 45 25.46 18.16 -14.06
N ARG A 46 26.66 18.45 -13.56
CA ARG A 46 27.41 17.52 -12.67
C ARG A 46 26.59 17.07 -11.46
N TYR A 47 25.78 17.98 -10.90
CA TYR A 47 24.83 17.67 -9.83
C TYR A 47 23.76 16.66 -10.26
N ASN A 48 23.10 16.90 -11.41
CA ASN A 48 22.09 15.99 -11.93
C ASN A 48 22.69 14.66 -12.38
N MET A 49 23.90 14.66 -12.95
CA MET A 49 24.61 13.46 -13.36
C MET A 49 24.86 12.55 -12.17
N ARG A 50 25.38 13.10 -11.06
CA ARG A 50 25.57 12.34 -9.81
C ARG A 50 24.25 11.73 -9.31
N ARG A 51 23.16 12.51 -9.27
CA ARG A 51 21.84 11.99 -8.84
C ARG A 51 21.32 10.87 -9.74
N ILE A 52 21.55 10.97 -11.04
CA ILE A 52 21.19 9.95 -12.02
C ILE A 52 22.02 8.68 -11.77
N SER A 53 23.35 8.82 -11.68
CA SER A 53 24.30 7.74 -11.35
C SER A 53 23.93 7.01 -10.05
N ASP A 54 23.71 7.76 -8.97
CA ASP A 54 23.35 7.22 -7.64
C ASP A 54 22.02 6.45 -7.68
N PHE A 55 21.02 6.98 -8.39
CA PHE A 55 19.72 6.30 -8.53
C PHE A 55 19.82 4.97 -9.27
N PHE A 56 20.68 4.89 -10.30
CA PHE A 56 20.87 3.67 -11.08
C PHE A 56 21.93 2.73 -10.50
N GLY A 57 22.65 3.12 -9.45
CA GLY A 57 23.72 2.32 -8.85
C GLY A 57 24.93 2.14 -9.78
N VAL A 58 25.21 3.15 -10.60
CA VAL A 58 26.33 3.17 -11.56
C VAL A 58 27.17 4.42 -11.38
N THR A 59 28.41 4.38 -11.82
CA THR A 59 29.25 5.59 -11.87
C THR A 59 28.93 6.44 -13.10
N GLU A 60 29.32 7.70 -13.08
CA GLU A 60 29.22 8.58 -14.26
C GLU A 60 29.99 8.00 -15.46
N ALA A 61 31.18 7.44 -15.23
CA ALA A 61 31.99 6.83 -16.28
C ALA A 61 31.30 5.63 -16.94
N GLU A 62 30.61 4.80 -16.14
CA GLU A 62 29.84 3.66 -16.66
C GLU A 62 28.65 4.13 -17.49
N LEU A 63 27.91 5.13 -17.01
CA LEU A 63 26.75 5.65 -17.74
C LEU A 63 27.14 6.31 -19.07
N LEU A 64 28.41 6.75 -19.19
CA LEU A 64 29.01 7.30 -20.41
C LEU A 64 29.73 6.25 -21.28
N SER A 65 29.85 4.99 -20.84
CA SER A 65 30.54 3.92 -21.56
C SER A 65 29.76 3.39 -22.77
N GLU A 66 30.43 2.75 -23.72
CA GLU A 66 29.79 2.20 -24.93
C GLU A 66 28.56 1.34 -24.60
N PRO A 67 27.45 1.43 -25.37
CA PRO A 67 26.19 0.82 -24.96
C PRO A 67 26.24 -0.69 -24.77
N THR A 68 27.06 -1.40 -25.54
CA THR A 68 27.30 -2.84 -25.36
C THR A 68 27.97 -3.13 -24.01
N GLY A 69 29.03 -2.40 -23.68
CA GLY A 69 29.69 -2.52 -22.37
C GLY A 69 28.80 -2.11 -21.20
N PHE A 70 28.02 -1.03 -21.36
CA PHE A 70 27.06 -0.60 -20.34
C PHE A 70 25.95 -1.65 -20.14
N THR A 71 25.35 -2.15 -21.22
CA THR A 71 24.29 -3.16 -21.12
C THR A 71 24.82 -4.45 -20.48
N GLU A 72 26.01 -4.92 -20.81
CA GLU A 72 26.64 -6.06 -20.15
C GLU A 72 26.88 -5.79 -18.65
N LEU A 73 27.54 -4.69 -18.29
CA LEU A 73 27.80 -4.35 -16.87
C LEU A 73 26.53 -4.12 -16.07
N PHE A 74 25.57 -3.38 -16.63
CA PHE A 74 24.30 -3.05 -16.01
C PHE A 74 23.41 -4.29 -15.86
N SER A 75 23.46 -5.20 -16.84
CA SER A 75 22.75 -6.48 -16.78
C SER A 75 23.44 -7.45 -15.84
N LEU A 76 24.78 -7.54 -15.80
CA LEU A 76 25.54 -8.38 -14.86
C LEU A 76 25.30 -7.97 -13.40
N ARG A 77 25.23 -6.66 -13.13
CA ARG A 77 24.82 -6.12 -11.81
C ARG A 77 23.34 -6.37 -11.49
N ARG A 78 22.52 -6.78 -12.47
CA ARG A 78 21.09 -7.09 -12.34
C ARG A 78 20.68 -8.48 -12.87
N ILE A 79 21.61 -9.42 -13.06
CA ILE A 79 21.29 -10.83 -13.33
C ILE A 79 20.43 -11.31 -12.15
N PRO A 80 19.29 -11.97 -12.43
CA PRO A 80 18.18 -12.10 -11.50
C PRO A 80 18.59 -12.83 -10.23
N LYS A 81 18.27 -12.19 -9.08
CA LYS A 81 18.27 -12.70 -7.70
C LYS A 81 19.48 -13.57 -7.31
N PRO A 82 20.21 -13.24 -6.23
CA PRO A 82 20.84 -14.32 -5.50
C PRO A 82 19.73 -15.29 -5.08
N ALA A 83 19.71 -16.48 -5.69
CA ALA A 83 19.24 -17.66 -5.00
C ALA A 83 20.07 -17.72 -3.71
N HIS A 84 19.41 -17.54 -2.57
CA HIS A 84 20.02 -17.58 -1.25
C HIS A 84 21.08 -16.50 -0.96
N GLN A 85 20.72 -15.22 -1.09
CA GLN A 85 20.94 -14.40 0.10
C GLN A 85 19.71 -14.63 0.95
N ASP A 86 19.90 -15.17 2.15
CA ASP A 86 18.87 -15.15 3.17
C ASP A 86 18.52 -13.68 3.44
N ASP A 87 17.63 -13.12 2.62
CA ASP A 87 16.87 -11.92 2.89
C ASP A 87 16.10 -12.24 4.18
N ILE A 88 16.66 -12.15 5.39
CA ILE A 88 16.05 -12.71 6.63
C ILE A 88 14.52 -12.43 6.78
N VAL A 89 14.03 -11.33 6.18
CA VAL A 89 12.62 -10.95 6.06
C VAL A 89 11.80 -11.80 5.07
N VAL A 90 12.35 -12.19 3.91
CA VAL A 90 11.69 -13.00 2.88
C VAL A 90 11.40 -14.44 3.36
N PRO A 91 12.31 -15.20 4.00
CA PRO A 91 11.98 -16.47 4.65
C PRO A 91 10.93 -16.31 5.73
N SER A 92 10.92 -15.21 6.48
CA SER A 92 9.95 -15.01 7.55
C SER A 92 8.53 -14.83 7.00
N TYR A 93 8.34 -13.94 6.02
CA TYR A 93 7.04 -13.79 5.35
C TYR A 93 6.65 -15.06 4.57
N GLN A 94 7.58 -15.67 3.83
CA GLN A 94 7.31 -16.92 3.12
C GLN A 94 6.94 -18.06 4.07
N ARG A 95 7.59 -18.14 5.24
CA ARG A 95 7.25 -19.12 6.29
C ARG A 95 5.88 -18.84 6.86
N LEU A 96 5.56 -17.58 7.19
CA LEU A 96 4.22 -17.20 7.68
C LEU A 96 3.14 -17.50 6.63
N SER A 97 3.40 -17.21 5.36
CA SER A 97 2.52 -17.52 4.24
C SER A 97 2.29 -19.03 4.10
N ARG A 98 3.34 -19.86 4.18
CA ARG A 98 3.22 -21.33 4.16
C ARG A 98 2.49 -21.90 5.37
N LEU A 99 2.65 -21.28 6.54
CA LEU A 99 1.95 -21.69 7.77
C LEU A 99 0.50 -21.18 7.80
N SER A 100 0.14 -20.23 6.94
CA SER A 100 -1.19 -19.66 6.90
C SER A 100 -2.17 -20.60 6.21
N ALA A 101 -3.39 -20.67 6.72
CA ALA A 101 -4.50 -21.31 6.04
C ALA A 101 -4.96 -20.49 4.82
N SER A 102 -5.75 -21.12 3.95
CA SER A 102 -6.34 -20.43 2.79
C SER A 102 -7.32 -19.35 3.23
N LEU A 103 -7.25 -18.19 2.56
CA LEU A 103 -8.20 -17.09 2.66
C LEU A 103 -9.15 -17.02 1.45
N ASP A 104 -9.16 -18.03 0.57
CA ASP A 104 -9.96 -18.00 -0.67
C ASP A 104 -11.43 -17.65 -0.40
N ARG A 105 -12.00 -18.23 0.66
CA ARG A 105 -13.38 -17.96 1.12
C ARG A 105 -13.64 -16.50 1.48
N TYR A 106 -12.61 -15.76 1.89
CA TYR A 106 -12.67 -14.35 2.26
C TYR A 106 -12.29 -13.43 1.09
N CYS A 107 -11.93 -13.95 -0.09
CA CYS A 107 -11.71 -13.10 -1.25
C CYS A 107 -13.01 -12.39 -1.66
N GLY A 108 -12.87 -11.12 -2.05
CA GLY A 108 -13.99 -10.27 -2.41
C GLY A 108 -13.83 -8.84 -1.90
N SER A 109 -14.91 -8.09 -1.98
CA SER A 109 -14.95 -6.67 -1.64
C SER A 109 -15.61 -6.46 -0.28
N TYR A 110 -15.19 -5.41 0.41
CA TYR A 110 -15.64 -5.08 1.76
C TYR A 110 -15.89 -3.58 1.90
N PHE A 111 -16.89 -3.23 2.70
CA PHE A 111 -16.85 -1.95 3.40
C PHE A 111 -16.15 -2.15 4.74
N ARG A 112 -15.14 -1.33 5.01
CA ARG A 112 -14.47 -1.26 6.31
C ARG A 112 -14.99 -0.08 7.09
N TYR A 113 -15.36 -0.33 8.34
CA TYR A 113 -15.84 0.68 9.27
C TYR A 113 -14.96 0.73 10.51
N PHE A 114 -14.63 1.95 10.95
CA PHE A 114 -13.90 2.20 12.19
C PHE A 114 -14.05 3.66 12.62
N TYR A 115 -13.86 3.96 13.90
CA TYR A 115 -13.74 5.35 14.35
C TYR A 115 -12.45 5.99 13.84
N SER A 116 -12.57 7.08 13.09
CA SER A 116 -11.43 7.74 12.45
C SER A 116 -10.43 8.24 13.49
N PHE A 117 -9.16 7.85 13.33
CA PHE A 117 -8.08 8.36 14.18
C PHE A 117 -7.74 9.83 13.88
N SER A 118 -7.97 10.29 12.65
CA SER A 118 -7.75 11.67 12.23
C SER A 118 -8.91 12.59 12.60
N ASN A 119 -10.14 12.08 12.60
CA ASN A 119 -11.38 12.83 12.76
C ASN A 119 -12.21 12.26 13.92
N PRO A 120 -11.91 12.63 15.18
CA PRO A 120 -12.57 12.07 16.35
C PRO A 120 -14.08 12.26 16.31
N GLY A 121 -14.80 11.24 16.79
CA GLY A 121 -16.25 11.22 16.81
C GLY A 121 -16.88 10.78 15.49
N TYR A 122 -16.14 10.69 14.39
CA TYR A 122 -16.64 10.21 13.10
C TYR A 122 -16.23 8.77 12.83
N VAL A 123 -17.11 8.04 12.16
CA VAL A 123 -16.82 6.70 11.62
C VAL A 123 -16.36 6.85 10.18
N MET A 124 -15.21 6.30 9.84
CA MET A 124 -14.77 6.15 8.46
C MET A 124 -15.44 4.92 7.85
N ARG A 125 -16.04 5.06 6.67
CA ARG A 125 -16.39 3.95 5.77
C ARG A 125 -15.45 3.98 4.57
N SER A 126 -14.63 2.95 4.42
CA SER A 126 -13.71 2.78 3.30
C SER A 126 -14.03 1.53 2.49
N PHE A 127 -13.53 1.47 1.26
CA PHE A 127 -13.74 0.33 0.36
C PHE A 127 -12.46 -0.47 0.24
N ALA A 128 -12.54 -1.76 0.59
CA ALA A 128 -11.43 -2.67 0.54
C ALA A 128 -11.70 -3.88 -0.35
N ARG A 129 -10.62 -4.51 -0.82
CA ARG A 129 -10.66 -5.75 -1.58
C ARG A 129 -9.55 -6.67 -1.11
N LEU A 130 -9.92 -7.93 -0.87
CA LEU A 130 -9.00 -9.04 -0.64
C LEU A 130 -9.00 -9.91 -1.89
N GLU A 131 -7.83 -10.13 -2.48
CA GLU A 131 -7.68 -10.94 -3.69
C GLU A 131 -6.50 -11.89 -3.57
N ARG A 132 -6.66 -13.12 -4.06
CA ARG A 132 -5.53 -14.03 -4.22
C ARG A 132 -4.77 -13.70 -5.50
N LYS A 133 -3.44 -13.60 -5.39
CA LYS A 133 -2.53 -13.50 -6.52
C LYS A 133 -1.36 -14.45 -6.27
N ASP A 134 -1.23 -15.44 -7.14
CA ASP A 134 -0.29 -16.55 -6.98
C ASP A 134 -0.52 -17.25 -5.62
N GLU A 135 0.50 -17.31 -4.77
CA GLU A 135 0.47 -17.89 -3.42
C GLU A 135 0.19 -16.86 -2.30
N ALA A 136 -0.10 -15.60 -2.66
CA ALA A 136 -0.29 -14.52 -1.70
C ALA A 136 -1.73 -13.97 -1.73
N TYR A 137 -2.19 -13.49 -0.57
CA TYR A 137 -3.43 -12.74 -0.45
C TYR A 137 -3.11 -11.26 -0.32
N LEU A 138 -3.52 -10.49 -1.32
CA LEU A 138 -3.27 -9.06 -1.43
C LEU A 138 -4.48 -8.27 -0.94
N TRP A 139 -4.18 -7.26 -0.14
CA TRP A 139 -5.16 -6.34 0.38
C TRP A 139 -5.02 -4.98 -0.29
N LYS A 140 -6.14 -4.40 -0.70
CA LYS A 140 -6.23 -3.02 -1.19
C LYS A 140 -7.34 -2.32 -0.45
N ASN A 141 -7.12 -1.06 -0.09
CA ASN A 141 -8.13 -0.24 0.56
C ASN A 141 -8.08 1.20 0.02
N ILE A 142 -9.25 1.83 -0.10
CA ILE A 142 -9.39 3.21 -0.55
C ILE A 142 -10.24 3.95 0.47
N GLU A 143 -9.67 5.00 1.04
CA GLU A 143 -10.37 5.96 1.86
C GLU A 143 -10.64 7.21 1.04
N ARG A 144 -11.86 7.75 1.18
CA ARG A 144 -12.28 8.96 0.51
C ARG A 144 -12.84 9.91 1.55
N GLU A 145 -12.22 11.07 1.70
CA GLU A 145 -12.65 12.13 2.61
C GLU A 145 -13.06 13.33 1.76
N ILE A 146 -14.23 13.89 2.00
CA ILE A 146 -14.62 15.16 1.35
C ILE A 146 -14.24 16.26 2.32
N ASN A 147 -13.33 17.13 1.91
CA ASN A 147 -13.02 18.33 2.68
C ASN A 147 -14.28 19.21 2.71
N PRO A 148 -14.87 19.48 3.88
CA PRO A 148 -16.12 20.24 3.98
C PRO A 148 -15.97 21.70 3.56
N ASP A 149 -14.77 22.29 3.69
CA ASP A 149 -14.51 23.70 3.39
C ASP A 149 -14.31 23.94 1.88
N THR A 150 -13.65 23.00 1.20
CA THR A 150 -13.32 23.13 -0.24
C THR A 150 -14.18 22.27 -1.16
N GLY A 151 -14.93 21.31 -0.60
CA GLY A 151 -15.67 20.29 -1.35
C GLY A 151 -14.77 19.30 -2.11
N THR A 152 -13.44 19.39 -1.96
CA THR A 152 -12.51 18.52 -2.68
C THR A 152 -12.42 17.15 -2.01
N ALA A 153 -12.47 16.09 -2.81
CA ALA A 153 -12.24 14.75 -2.32
C ALA A 153 -10.74 14.47 -2.16
N GLU A 154 -10.30 14.25 -0.93
CA GLU A 154 -9.02 13.63 -0.60
C GLU A 154 -9.18 12.11 -0.74
N ILE A 155 -8.25 11.46 -1.44
CA ILE A 155 -8.24 10.01 -1.65
C ILE A 155 -6.94 9.46 -1.11
N ALA A 156 -7.02 8.57 -0.12
CA ALA A 156 -5.90 7.79 0.35
C ALA A 156 -6.03 6.35 -0.14
N LYS A 157 -4.93 5.76 -0.60
CA LYS A 157 -4.88 4.41 -1.16
C LYS A 157 -3.89 3.57 -0.38
N TYR A 158 -4.29 2.36 -0.05
CA TYR A 158 -3.52 1.45 0.78
C TYR A 158 -3.33 0.13 0.05
N GLU A 159 -2.15 -0.44 0.21
CA GLU A 159 -1.79 -1.77 -0.26
C GLU A 159 -1.19 -2.57 0.88
N GLY A 160 -1.43 -3.88 0.87
CA GLY A 160 -1.05 -4.75 1.96
C GLY A 160 -1.14 -6.22 1.62
N VAL A 161 -0.91 -7.03 2.64
CA VAL A 161 -0.99 -8.49 2.59
C VAL A 161 -1.88 -9.00 3.70
N ALA A 162 -2.51 -10.15 3.46
CA ALA A 162 -3.31 -10.86 4.44
C ALA A 162 -2.73 -12.26 4.70
N LEU A 163 -2.80 -12.70 5.95
CA LEU A 163 -2.35 -14.00 6.43
C LEU A 163 -3.43 -14.59 7.34
N PHE A 164 -3.67 -15.89 7.24
CA PHE A 164 -4.57 -16.59 8.16
C PHE A 164 -3.77 -17.52 9.06
N LEU A 165 -3.34 -17.03 10.21
CA LEU A 165 -2.47 -17.76 11.12
C LEU A 165 -2.97 -17.61 12.56
N GLY A 166 -2.89 -18.70 13.33
CA GLY A 166 -3.38 -18.71 14.71
C GLY A 166 -4.89 -18.47 14.80
N GLU A 167 -5.65 -19.02 13.85
CA GLU A 167 -7.11 -18.86 13.77
C GLU A 167 -7.58 -17.39 13.69
N ARG A 168 -6.73 -16.49 13.19
CA ARG A 168 -7.06 -15.08 12.95
C ARG A 168 -6.61 -14.62 11.57
N ILE A 169 -7.41 -13.75 10.97
CA ILE A 169 -7.05 -13.08 9.73
C ILE A 169 -6.25 -11.83 10.10
N ASN A 170 -4.99 -11.81 9.72
CA ASN A 170 -4.05 -10.73 9.98
C ASN A 170 -3.85 -9.95 8.68
N ILE A 171 -4.10 -8.66 8.70
CA ILE A 171 -3.90 -7.78 7.54
C ILE A 171 -2.93 -6.67 7.95
N MET A 172 -1.92 -6.43 7.13
CA MET A 172 -1.01 -5.31 7.28
C MET A 172 -0.97 -4.52 5.98
N GLU A 173 -1.21 -3.22 6.08
CA GLU A 173 -1.25 -2.31 4.94
C GLU A 173 -0.43 -1.05 5.20
N TYR A 174 -0.01 -0.39 4.12
CA TYR A 174 0.63 0.93 4.16
C TYR A 174 -0.04 1.89 3.17
N GLU A 175 0.05 3.19 3.44
CA GLU A 175 -0.44 4.23 2.54
C GLU A 175 0.52 4.39 1.34
N THR A 176 0.02 4.25 0.11
CA THR A 176 0.84 4.04 -1.09
C THR A 176 1.51 5.29 -1.66
N LEU A 177 0.98 6.49 -1.42
CA LEU A 177 1.49 7.70 -2.05
C LEU A 177 2.70 8.28 -1.29
N LEU A 178 2.60 8.35 0.03
CA LEU A 178 3.60 8.94 0.92
C LEU A 178 4.33 7.90 1.77
N ALA A 179 3.87 6.64 1.80
CA ALA A 179 4.43 5.58 2.66
C ALA A 179 4.52 6.03 4.13
N SER A 180 3.53 6.81 4.54
CA SER A 180 3.60 7.62 5.76
C SER A 180 2.94 6.93 6.96
N SER A 181 2.14 5.90 6.74
CA SER A 181 1.47 5.14 7.80
C SER A 181 1.45 3.66 7.47
N ILE A 182 1.43 2.87 8.55
CA ILE A 182 1.16 1.44 8.54
C ILE A 182 -0.07 1.23 9.41
N THR A 183 -0.96 0.37 8.94
CA THR A 183 -2.14 -0.07 9.68
C THR A 183 -2.12 -1.59 9.76
N GLN A 184 -2.43 -2.12 10.93
CA GLN A 184 -2.54 -3.56 11.15
C GLN A 184 -3.94 -3.89 11.65
N MET A 185 -4.51 -5.00 11.16
CA MET A 185 -5.81 -5.52 11.59
C MET A 185 -5.68 -6.99 11.96
N ILE A 186 -6.34 -7.38 13.05
CA ILE A 186 -6.50 -8.78 13.46
C ILE A 186 -8.01 -9.02 13.56
N LEU A 187 -8.52 -9.95 12.75
CA LEU A 187 -9.95 -10.21 12.61
C LEU A 187 -10.29 -11.66 12.98
N TYR A 188 -11.47 -11.84 13.55
CA TYR A 188 -12.07 -13.16 13.69
C TYR A 188 -12.47 -13.71 12.31
N PRO A 189 -12.21 -15.00 12.02
CA PRO A 189 -12.80 -15.67 10.87
C PRO A 189 -14.32 -15.86 11.06
N SER A 190 -15.04 -16.11 9.96
CA SER A 190 -16.47 -16.45 10.02
C SER A 190 -16.65 -17.97 10.16
N TYR A 191 -17.38 -18.39 11.20
CA TYR A 191 -17.76 -19.79 11.43
C TYR A 191 -19.11 -20.18 10.83
N GLN A 192 -19.86 -19.22 10.28
CA GLN A 192 -21.13 -19.46 9.59
C GLN A 192 -20.88 -19.90 8.15
N ALA A 193 -21.92 -20.31 7.41
CA ALA A 193 -21.77 -20.64 5.99
C ALA A 193 -21.51 -19.40 5.11
N GLY A 194 -22.20 -18.29 5.41
CA GLY A 194 -21.99 -16.98 4.78
C GLY A 194 -20.94 -16.13 5.50
N ILE A 195 -20.55 -15.04 4.86
CA ILE A 195 -19.78 -13.96 5.49
C ILE A 195 -20.64 -12.71 5.40
N ASP A 196 -21.14 -12.24 6.52
CA ASP A 196 -21.79 -10.93 6.61
C ASP A 196 -20.77 -9.87 7.07
N TYR A 197 -20.10 -10.18 8.18
CA TYR A 197 -19.14 -9.28 8.83
C TYR A 197 -17.91 -10.05 9.33
N LEU A 198 -16.76 -9.40 9.27
CA LEU A 198 -15.57 -9.78 10.03
C LEU A 198 -15.30 -8.67 11.06
N LEU A 199 -15.26 -9.05 12.33
CA LEU A 199 -14.98 -8.14 13.43
C LEU A 199 -13.55 -8.33 13.90
N GLY A 200 -12.92 -7.25 14.34
CA GLY A 200 -11.65 -7.36 15.03
C GLY A 200 -11.12 -6.04 15.53
N LEU A 201 -9.80 -6.00 15.71
CA LEU A 201 -9.06 -4.85 16.20
C LEU A 201 -8.14 -4.35 15.10
N GLN A 202 -8.00 -3.03 15.03
CA GLN A 202 -6.98 -2.40 14.21
C GLN A 202 -6.12 -1.43 15.00
N THR A 203 -4.89 -1.24 14.55
CA THR A 203 -3.97 -0.23 15.06
C THR A 203 -3.37 0.57 13.92
N GLY A 204 -3.08 1.84 14.17
CA GLY A 204 -2.46 2.72 13.17
C GLY A 204 -2.01 4.05 13.78
N GLY A 205 -1.30 4.84 12.98
CA GLY A 205 -0.86 6.19 13.34
C GLY A 205 -1.27 7.19 12.26
N PRO A 206 -2.37 7.96 12.44
CA PRO A 206 -2.77 8.95 11.44
C PRO A 206 -1.72 10.06 11.31
N ILE A 207 -1.53 10.59 10.10
CA ILE A 207 -0.63 11.75 9.90
C ILE A 207 -1.20 12.98 10.62
N LYS A 208 -2.52 13.19 10.48
CA LYS A 208 -3.28 14.22 11.19
C LYS A 208 -3.27 13.85 12.69
N ARG A 209 -3.11 14.83 13.60
CA ARG A 209 -2.94 14.65 15.06
C ARG A 209 -1.61 14.05 15.53
N GLY A 210 -0.50 14.46 14.90
CA GLY A 210 0.84 14.24 15.46
C GLY A 210 1.30 12.78 15.48
N ARG A 211 0.68 11.90 14.68
CA ARG A 211 1.08 10.48 14.55
C ARG A 211 0.99 9.69 15.85
N MET A 212 0.05 10.08 16.72
CA MET A 212 -0.23 9.32 17.94
C MET A 212 -0.65 7.89 17.58
N PRO A 213 0.01 6.86 18.14
CA PRO A 213 -0.45 5.49 18.00
C PRO A 213 -1.88 5.35 18.55
N ALA A 214 -2.74 4.70 17.78
CA ALA A 214 -4.14 4.52 18.12
C ALA A 214 -4.60 3.09 17.81
N ALA A 215 -5.65 2.67 18.51
CA ALA A 215 -6.33 1.41 18.29
C ALA A 215 -7.85 1.63 18.26
N SER A 216 -8.56 0.79 17.51
CA SER A 216 -10.03 0.76 17.49
C SER A 216 -10.54 -0.60 17.09
N LYS A 217 -11.81 -0.89 17.43
CA LYS A 217 -12.58 -1.93 16.77
C LYS A 217 -12.73 -1.60 15.29
N VAL A 218 -12.70 -2.64 14.46
CA VAL A 218 -12.90 -2.55 13.02
C VAL A 218 -13.90 -3.60 12.58
N VAL A 219 -14.79 -3.23 11.67
CA VAL A 219 -15.78 -4.13 11.08
C VAL A 219 -15.59 -4.13 9.57
N LEU A 220 -15.41 -5.29 8.98
CA LEU A 220 -15.47 -5.51 7.54
C LEU A 220 -16.83 -6.10 7.18
N GLN A 221 -17.70 -5.33 6.53
CA GLN A 221 -18.92 -5.84 5.92
C GLN A 221 -18.60 -6.43 4.55
N TYR A 222 -18.88 -7.72 4.36
CA TYR A 222 -18.63 -8.38 3.08
C TYR A 222 -19.67 -7.97 2.03
N LEU A 223 -19.20 -7.70 0.82
CA LEU A 223 -20.02 -7.26 -0.31
C LEU A 223 -20.05 -8.29 -1.45
N GLY A 224 -19.29 -9.39 -1.33
CA GLY A 224 -19.11 -10.37 -2.39
C GLY A 224 -17.98 -10.05 -3.36
N GLU A 225 -17.79 -10.93 -4.35
CA GLU A 225 -16.76 -10.80 -5.37
C GLU A 225 -17.14 -9.83 -6.50
N ASN A 226 -18.43 -9.78 -6.83
CA ASN A 226 -18.98 -9.01 -7.95
C ASN A 226 -19.68 -7.75 -7.45
N VAL A 227 -18.92 -6.67 -7.30
CA VAL A 227 -19.42 -5.38 -6.79
C VAL A 227 -19.21 -4.29 -7.83
N ASP A 228 -20.19 -3.39 -7.98
CA ASP A 228 -19.98 -2.13 -8.68
C ASP A 228 -19.09 -1.21 -7.83
N THR A 229 -17.78 -1.29 -8.07
CA THR A 229 -16.76 -0.52 -7.36
C THR A 229 -17.02 0.99 -7.41
N ARG A 230 -17.55 1.53 -8.51
CA ARG A 230 -17.79 2.98 -8.61
C ARG A 230 -18.92 3.40 -7.70
N ARG A 231 -19.99 2.61 -7.65
CA ARG A 231 -21.10 2.83 -6.73
C ARG A 231 -20.62 2.71 -5.28
N ALA A 232 -19.90 1.65 -4.95
CA ALA A 232 -19.39 1.43 -3.59
C ALA A 232 -18.45 2.57 -3.12
N LEU A 233 -17.56 3.06 -3.98
CA LEU A 233 -16.67 4.20 -3.65
C LEU A 233 -17.40 5.52 -3.43
N ARG A 234 -18.60 5.70 -4.03
CA ARG A 234 -19.41 6.90 -3.78
C ARG A 234 -20.04 6.89 -2.40
N GLU A 235 -20.24 5.71 -1.83
CA GLU A 235 -20.76 5.51 -0.49
C GLU A 235 -19.65 5.71 0.57
N CYS A 236 -18.38 5.58 0.22
CA CYS A 236 -17.27 5.79 1.16
C CYS A 236 -17.16 7.25 1.62
N GLY A 237 -16.72 7.45 2.86
CA GLY A 237 -16.71 8.77 3.50
C GLY A 237 -16.58 8.71 5.03
N LEU A 238 -16.39 9.88 5.62
CA LEU A 238 -16.68 10.09 7.04
C LEU A 238 -18.19 10.11 7.25
N MET A 239 -18.63 9.49 8.33
CA MET A 239 -20.02 9.32 8.70
C MET A 239 -20.20 9.72 10.16
N CYS A 240 -21.31 10.39 10.48
CA CYS A 240 -21.72 10.54 11.87
C CYS A 240 -22.14 9.16 12.41
N PRO A 241 -21.75 8.78 13.64
CA PRO A 241 -22.08 7.47 14.22
C PRO A 241 -23.57 7.12 14.16
N GLU A 242 -24.44 8.13 14.26
CA GLU A 242 -25.91 8.01 14.23
C GLU A 242 -26.44 7.60 12.85
N THR A 243 -25.66 7.83 11.78
CA THR A 243 -26.00 7.48 10.40
C THR A 243 -25.49 6.09 10.00
N VAL A 244 -24.65 5.47 10.84
CA VAL A 244 -24.14 4.11 10.62
C VAL A 244 -25.24 3.12 10.96
N ALA A 245 -25.37 2.05 10.17
CA ALA A 245 -26.37 1.01 10.42
C ALA A 245 -26.26 0.49 11.87
N PRO A 246 -27.38 0.37 12.62
CA PRO A 246 -27.34 0.10 14.07
C PRO A 246 -26.50 -1.12 14.46
N ARG A 247 -26.56 -2.20 13.66
CA ARG A 247 -25.73 -3.39 13.86
C ARG A 247 -24.25 -3.07 13.80
N ILE A 248 -23.80 -2.34 12.78
CA ILE A 248 -22.39 -1.95 12.63
C ILE A 248 -21.98 -1.00 13.74
N ALA A 249 -22.80 0.00 14.07
CA ALA A 249 -22.53 0.93 15.16
C ALA A 249 -22.29 0.22 16.50
N SER A 250 -23.12 -0.79 16.82
CA SER A 250 -22.96 -1.60 18.04
C SER A 250 -21.64 -2.38 18.10
N LEU A 251 -21.10 -2.77 16.94
CA LEU A 251 -19.84 -3.51 16.83
C LEU A 251 -18.60 -2.61 16.91
N LEU A 252 -18.77 -1.29 16.73
CA LEU A 252 -17.67 -0.30 16.73
C LEU A 252 -17.47 0.41 18.07
N ASP A 253 -18.21 0.04 19.11
CA ASP A 253 -18.09 0.69 20.42
C ASP A 253 -16.71 0.44 21.05
N ASN A 254 -15.89 1.49 21.08
CA ASN A 254 -14.52 1.46 21.61
C ASN A 254 -14.45 1.75 23.11
N ARG A 255 -15.58 1.83 23.83
CA ARG A 255 -15.56 1.99 25.28
C ARG A 255 -15.01 0.73 25.94
N VAL A 256 -14.02 0.92 26.81
CA VAL A 256 -13.44 -0.11 27.67
C VAL A 256 -14.09 -0.04 29.03
N SER A 257 -14.38 -1.18 29.65
CA SER A 257 -14.89 -1.20 31.02
C SER A 257 -13.87 -0.60 31.98
N ALA A 258 -14.34 0.07 33.04
CA ALA A 258 -13.46 0.73 34.02
C ALA A 258 -12.51 -0.26 34.71
N ASP A 259 -12.88 -1.54 34.77
CA ASP A 259 -12.11 -2.60 35.40
C ASP A 259 -11.18 -3.36 34.43
N SER A 260 -11.11 -2.94 33.16
CA SER A 260 -10.24 -3.56 32.15
C SER A 260 -9.00 -2.71 31.84
N TRP A 261 -7.88 -3.39 31.69
CA TRP A 261 -6.57 -2.81 31.36
C TRP A 261 -6.14 -3.11 29.91
N VAL A 262 -6.98 -3.86 29.18
CA VAL A 262 -6.67 -4.36 27.83
C VAL A 262 -7.79 -3.97 26.87
N PHE A 263 -7.43 -3.45 25.70
CA PHE A 263 -8.40 -3.13 24.65
C PHE A 263 -8.74 -4.39 23.86
N GLU A 264 -9.80 -5.08 24.28
CA GLU A 264 -10.22 -6.36 23.72
C GLU A 264 -11.46 -6.22 22.82
N VAL A 265 -11.58 -7.14 21.87
CA VAL A 265 -12.74 -7.23 20.98
C VAL A 265 -13.36 -8.60 21.15
N GLU A 266 -14.53 -8.63 21.74
CA GLU A 266 -15.31 -9.86 21.92
C GLU A 266 -15.99 -10.25 20.60
N GLN A 267 -15.90 -11.53 20.25
CA GLN A 267 -16.68 -12.10 19.17
C GLN A 267 -18.11 -12.29 19.68
N GLN A 268 -19.08 -11.64 19.02
CA GLN A 268 -20.52 -11.81 19.31
C GLN A 268 -21.11 -13.02 18.60
#